data_AF-X0XF51-F1
#
_entry.id   AF-X0XF51-F1
#
_cell.length_a   1.000
_cell.length_b   1.000
_cell.length_c   1.000
_cell.angle_alpha   90.00
_cell.angle_beta   90.00
_cell.angle_gamma   90.00
#
_symmetry.space_group_name_H-M   'P 1'
#
loop_
_entity.id
_entity.type
_entity.pdbx_description
1 polymer ?
#
loop_
_entity_poly.entity_id
_entity_poly.type
_entity_poly.pdbx_seq_one_letter_code
_entity_poly.pdbx_strand_id
1 'polypeptide(L)'
;LLAQQLDGRHLVIAPPMLLDKDSPSSWPNIFSGFKEQADFESLGKLDKLLKRGVDKYKNVFIDEAHRFRNESNTTYEMLARICRGKRVILVTATPYNNYPKDILGQVKLFQKSKKSTIPNLPNLERFFSRLVKKLKKLDRKRDYSDYIRTVKENSREIREKVLKYLMVRRTRKEAIKYFTRELEKQKLKFPEVAKPEPVFYQLNDQEDKIFTKTIKMIALDFNYSRYTPLLYYRGEIAQPEKLAQTNMRKFMKILLVKRLES
;
A
#
# COMPACT_ATOMS: atom_id res chain seq x y z
N LEU A 1 14.11 -20.21 -9.79
CA LEU A 1 12.88 -19.45 -9.42
C LEU A 1 12.05 -20.30 -8.44
N LEU A 2 11.37 -19.73 -7.43
CA LEU A 2 10.52 -20.51 -6.50
C LEU A 2 9.44 -21.32 -7.22
N ALA A 3 8.89 -20.78 -8.32
CA ALA A 3 7.88 -21.46 -9.13
C ALA A 3 8.33 -22.85 -9.62
N GLN A 4 9.61 -23.03 -9.97
CA GLN A 4 10.17 -24.33 -10.41
C GLN A 4 10.15 -25.41 -9.31
N GLN A 5 9.96 -25.01 -8.04
CA GLN A 5 9.86 -25.93 -6.90
C GLN A 5 8.40 -26.26 -6.54
N LEU A 6 7.43 -25.68 -7.25
CA LEU A 6 6.01 -25.83 -6.99
C LEU A 6 5.33 -26.53 -8.16
N ASP A 7 4.63 -27.63 -7.91
CA ASP A 7 3.83 -28.30 -8.93
C ASP A 7 2.54 -27.53 -9.26
N GLY A 8 1.99 -27.77 -10.45
CA GLY A 8 0.71 -27.23 -10.92
C GLY A 8 0.81 -25.81 -11.52
N ARG A 9 -0.24 -25.39 -12.23
CA ARG A 9 -0.20 -24.13 -13.00
C ARG A 9 -0.06 -22.90 -12.12
N HIS A 10 0.71 -21.94 -12.60
CA HIS A 10 0.97 -20.66 -11.95
C HIS A 10 0.11 -19.54 -12.56
N LEU A 11 -0.37 -18.65 -11.70
CA LEU A 11 -0.95 -17.37 -12.06
C LEU A 11 -0.11 -16.26 -11.42
N VAL A 12 0.26 -15.26 -12.19
CA VAL A 12 0.94 -14.06 -11.69
C VAL A 12 0.01 -12.87 -11.83
N ILE A 13 -0.18 -12.15 -10.74
CA ILE A 13 -0.98 -10.94 -10.66
C ILE A 13 -0.03 -9.78 -10.34
N ALA A 14 0.09 -8.81 -11.25
CA ALA A 14 1.03 -7.70 -11.10
C ALA A 14 0.50 -6.39 -11.71
N PRO A 15 1.12 -5.23 -11.38
CA PRO A 15 0.88 -3.98 -12.10
C PRO A 15 1.14 -4.10 -13.61
N PRO A 16 0.40 -3.38 -14.48
CA PRO A 16 0.54 -3.48 -15.94
C PRO A 16 1.98 -3.33 -16.45
N MET A 17 2.76 -2.40 -15.90
CA MET A 17 4.14 -2.16 -16.32
C MET A 17 5.07 -3.36 -16.09
N LEU A 18 4.75 -4.24 -15.13
CA LEU A 18 5.53 -5.44 -14.84
C LEU A 18 5.07 -6.66 -15.65
N LEU A 19 4.07 -6.50 -16.52
CA LEU A 19 3.57 -7.52 -17.43
C LEU A 19 3.94 -7.24 -18.89
N ASP A 20 4.67 -6.14 -19.13
CA ASP A 20 5.12 -5.74 -20.45
C ASP A 20 6.20 -6.70 -20.98
N LYS A 21 5.94 -7.34 -22.12
CA LYS A 21 6.87 -8.31 -22.72
C LYS A 21 8.12 -7.65 -23.30
N ASP A 22 8.08 -6.36 -23.56
CA ASP A 22 9.24 -5.63 -24.10
C ASP A 22 10.22 -5.24 -22.97
N SER A 23 9.78 -5.30 -21.71
CA SER A 23 10.61 -5.00 -20.55
C SER A 23 11.36 -6.25 -20.06
N PRO A 24 12.71 -6.28 -20.05
CA PRO A 24 13.49 -7.45 -19.64
C PRO A 24 13.22 -7.91 -18.21
N SER A 25 12.81 -7.00 -17.33
CA SER A 25 12.52 -7.26 -15.92
C SER A 25 11.06 -7.62 -15.63
N SER A 26 10.23 -7.82 -16.67
CA SER A 26 8.83 -8.18 -16.51
C SER A 26 8.63 -9.63 -16.09
N TRP A 27 7.50 -9.90 -15.46
CA TRP A 27 7.12 -11.25 -15.03
C TRP A 27 7.11 -12.27 -16.18
N PRO A 28 6.56 -11.97 -17.38
CA PRO A 28 6.65 -12.88 -18.53
C PRO A 28 8.08 -13.23 -18.93
N ASN A 29 8.98 -12.24 -18.99
CA ASN A 29 10.37 -12.47 -19.38
C ASN A 29 11.17 -13.22 -18.32
N ILE A 30 10.92 -12.94 -17.04
CA ILE A 30 11.51 -13.70 -15.92
C ILE A 30 11.08 -15.16 -16.00
N PHE A 31 9.78 -15.45 -16.11
CA PHE A 31 9.28 -16.83 -16.20
C PHE A 31 9.82 -17.55 -17.45
N SER A 32 9.84 -16.88 -18.60
CA SER A 32 10.44 -17.39 -19.84
C SER A 32 11.92 -17.74 -19.68
N GLY A 33 12.72 -16.85 -19.06
CA GLY A 33 14.14 -17.09 -18.80
C GLY A 33 14.42 -18.28 -17.88
N PHE A 34 13.51 -18.59 -16.96
CA PHE A 34 13.55 -19.79 -16.12
C PHE A 34 12.86 -21.00 -16.75
N LYS A 35 12.38 -20.90 -18.00
CA LYS A 35 11.63 -21.94 -18.72
C LYS A 35 10.39 -22.42 -17.95
N GLU A 36 9.72 -21.50 -17.25
CA GLU A 36 8.55 -21.77 -16.42
C GLU A 36 7.29 -21.18 -17.06
N GLN A 37 6.16 -21.89 -16.97
CA GLN A 37 4.90 -21.44 -17.58
C GLN A 37 3.97 -20.81 -16.54
N ALA A 38 3.39 -19.66 -16.87
CA ALA A 38 2.37 -19.02 -16.07
C ALA A 38 1.39 -18.21 -16.93
N ASP A 39 0.19 -18.02 -16.41
CA ASP A 39 -0.71 -16.98 -16.93
C ASP A 39 -0.45 -15.67 -16.16
N PHE A 40 -0.51 -14.55 -16.87
CA PHE A 40 -0.18 -13.22 -16.33
C PHE A 40 -1.40 -12.31 -16.45
N GLU A 41 -1.84 -11.73 -15.34
CA GLU A 41 -3.02 -10.87 -15.32
C GLU A 41 -2.78 -9.58 -14.54
N SER A 42 -3.32 -8.48 -15.03
CA SER A 42 -3.18 -7.20 -14.34
C SER A 42 -4.20 -7.07 -13.21
N LEU A 43 -3.85 -6.28 -12.21
CA LEU A 43 -4.74 -5.96 -11.09
C LEU A 43 -6.08 -5.33 -11.52
N GLY A 44 -6.11 -4.64 -12.66
CA GLY A 44 -7.34 -4.06 -13.20
C GLY A 44 -8.28 -5.08 -13.87
N LYS A 45 -7.86 -6.34 -14.02
CA LYS A 45 -8.58 -7.37 -14.78
C LYS A 45 -9.07 -8.55 -13.92
N LEU A 46 -9.07 -8.42 -12.59
CA LEU A 46 -9.48 -9.51 -11.68
C LEU A 46 -10.92 -10.01 -11.93
N ASP A 47 -11.86 -9.11 -12.26
CA ASP A 47 -13.23 -9.47 -12.61
C ASP A 47 -13.29 -10.37 -13.86
N LYS A 48 -12.56 -9.99 -14.92
CA LYS A 48 -12.47 -10.78 -16.16
C LYS A 48 -11.81 -12.13 -15.90
N LEU A 49 -10.77 -12.17 -15.07
CA LEU A 49 -10.10 -13.40 -14.68
C LEU A 49 -11.05 -14.35 -13.92
N LEU A 50 -11.84 -13.83 -12.98
CA LEU A 50 -12.84 -14.64 -12.26
C LEU A 50 -13.90 -15.22 -13.21
N LYS A 51 -14.39 -14.43 -14.19
CA LYS A 51 -15.34 -14.89 -15.20
C LYS A 51 -14.78 -15.99 -16.11
N ARG A 52 -13.49 -15.94 -16.43
CA ARG A 52 -12.79 -16.97 -17.22
C ARG A 52 -12.53 -18.27 -16.45
N GLY A 53 -12.64 -18.23 -15.13
CA GLY A 53 -12.34 -19.35 -14.25
C GLY A 53 -10.88 -19.39 -13.78
N VAL A 54 -10.70 -19.80 -12.53
CA VAL A 54 -9.40 -19.79 -11.83
C VAL A 54 -9.02 -21.15 -11.25
N ASP A 55 -9.85 -22.18 -11.44
CA ASP A 55 -9.66 -23.50 -10.81
C ASP A 55 -8.41 -24.21 -11.31
N LYS A 56 -8.03 -23.98 -12.58
CA LYS A 56 -6.83 -24.54 -13.20
C LYS A 56 -5.51 -24.14 -12.50
N TYR A 57 -5.49 -23.06 -11.72
CA TYR A 57 -4.29 -22.59 -11.03
C TYR A 57 -4.15 -23.20 -9.64
N LYS A 58 -2.94 -23.69 -9.34
CA LYS A 58 -2.57 -24.19 -8.00
C LYS A 58 -1.78 -23.16 -7.20
N ASN A 59 -1.05 -22.30 -7.90
CA ASN A 59 -0.12 -21.32 -7.34
C ASN A 59 -0.48 -19.90 -7.84
N VAL A 60 -0.55 -18.93 -6.93
CA VAL A 60 -0.85 -17.54 -7.24
C VAL A 60 0.25 -16.63 -6.68
N PHE A 61 1.00 -15.99 -7.57
CA PHE A 61 1.99 -14.97 -7.23
C PHE A 61 1.32 -13.60 -7.31
N ILE A 62 1.44 -12.81 -6.26
CA ILE A 62 0.87 -11.45 -6.20
C ILE A 62 2.00 -10.48 -5.95
N ASP A 63 2.28 -9.66 -6.94
CA ASP A 63 3.26 -8.60 -6.83
C ASP A 63 2.64 -7.32 -6.26
N GLU A 64 3.49 -6.49 -5.66
CA GLU A 64 3.09 -5.32 -4.89
C GLU A 64 2.01 -5.60 -3.86
N ALA A 65 2.19 -6.70 -3.11
CA ALA A 65 1.23 -7.18 -2.12
C ALA A 65 0.86 -6.14 -1.04
N HIS A 66 1.70 -5.11 -0.84
CA HIS A 66 1.42 -3.98 0.02
C HIS A 66 0.14 -3.21 -0.38
N ARG A 67 -0.37 -3.40 -1.61
CA ARG A 67 -1.65 -2.84 -2.08
C ARG A 67 -2.87 -3.53 -1.45
N PHE A 68 -2.75 -4.77 -0.95
CA PHE A 68 -3.87 -5.59 -0.44
C PHE A 68 -3.94 -5.65 1.08
N ARG A 69 -3.93 -4.47 1.72
CA ARG A 69 -4.00 -4.33 3.19
C ARG A 69 -5.43 -4.22 3.72
N ASN A 70 -6.34 -3.66 2.93
CA ASN A 70 -7.70 -3.37 3.36
C ASN A 70 -8.69 -4.42 2.83
N GLU A 71 -9.30 -5.16 3.75
CA GLU A 71 -10.30 -6.19 3.46
C GLU A 71 -11.62 -5.62 2.90
N SER A 72 -11.93 -4.34 3.15
CA SER A 72 -13.20 -3.73 2.72
C SER A 72 -13.22 -3.27 1.26
N ASN A 73 -12.16 -3.53 0.49
CA ASN A 73 -12.06 -3.13 -0.90
C ASN A 73 -12.56 -4.27 -1.80
N THR A 74 -13.42 -3.96 -2.78
CA THR A 74 -13.89 -4.91 -3.81
C THR A 74 -12.74 -5.66 -4.49
N THR A 75 -11.62 -4.97 -4.75
CA THR A 75 -10.41 -5.59 -5.33
C THR A 75 -9.83 -6.66 -4.41
N TYR A 76 -9.84 -6.44 -3.10
CA TYR A 76 -9.38 -7.43 -2.13
C TYR A 76 -10.31 -8.64 -2.10
N GLU A 77 -11.64 -8.42 -2.14
CA GLU A 77 -12.61 -9.52 -2.16
C GLU A 77 -12.43 -10.42 -3.39
N MET A 78 -12.29 -9.81 -4.58
CA MET A 78 -12.00 -10.55 -5.81
C MET A 78 -10.70 -11.35 -5.69
N LEU A 79 -9.64 -10.74 -5.17
CA LEU A 79 -8.36 -11.41 -4.96
C LEU A 79 -8.47 -12.57 -3.97
N ALA A 80 -9.17 -12.39 -2.84
CA ALA A 80 -9.41 -13.44 -1.86
C ALA A 80 -10.18 -14.63 -2.44
N ARG A 81 -11.12 -14.38 -3.37
CA ARG A 81 -11.81 -15.45 -4.12
C ARG A 81 -10.84 -16.22 -5.02
N ILE A 82 -9.97 -15.51 -5.75
CA ILE A 82 -8.94 -16.13 -6.61
C ILE A 82 -7.99 -16.99 -5.77
N CYS A 83 -7.54 -16.50 -4.62
CA CYS A 83 -6.58 -17.18 -3.75
C CYS A 83 -7.14 -18.41 -3.00
N ARG A 84 -8.46 -18.55 -2.92
CA ARG A 84 -9.10 -19.57 -2.08
C ARG A 84 -8.66 -20.98 -2.47
N GLY A 85 -8.10 -21.72 -1.51
CA GLY A 85 -7.67 -23.11 -1.70
C GLY A 85 -6.38 -23.26 -2.51
N LYS A 86 -5.67 -22.17 -2.81
CA LYS A 86 -4.43 -22.16 -3.61
C LYS A 86 -3.23 -21.84 -2.74
N ARG A 87 -2.03 -22.16 -3.24
CA ARG A 87 -0.78 -21.64 -2.68
C ARG A 87 -0.62 -20.21 -3.14
N VAL A 88 -0.40 -19.30 -2.20
CA VAL A 88 -0.28 -17.86 -2.52
C VAL A 88 1.10 -17.38 -2.08
N ILE A 89 1.76 -16.66 -2.98
CA ILE A 89 3.07 -16.08 -2.77
C ILE A 89 2.93 -14.57 -2.91
N LEU A 90 3.09 -13.86 -1.80
CA LEU A 90 3.07 -12.40 -1.79
C LEU A 90 4.48 -11.87 -2.01
N VAL A 91 4.64 -11.02 -3.02
CA VAL A 91 5.92 -10.37 -3.37
C VAL A 91 5.78 -8.88 -3.11
N THR A 92 6.71 -8.32 -2.34
CA THR A 92 6.79 -6.87 -2.13
C THR A 92 8.18 -6.46 -1.66
N ALA A 93 8.70 -5.36 -2.22
CA ALA A 93 9.93 -4.73 -1.74
C ALA A 93 9.69 -3.90 -0.46
N THR A 94 8.45 -3.46 -0.23
CA THR A 94 8.07 -2.52 0.82
C THR A 94 6.92 -3.10 1.65
N PRO A 95 7.18 -3.95 2.66
CA PRO A 95 6.14 -4.47 3.55
C PRO A 95 5.68 -3.40 4.56
N TYR A 96 5.37 -2.20 4.08
CA TYR A 96 4.98 -1.06 4.89
C TYR A 96 3.56 -1.26 5.42
N ASN A 97 3.44 -1.38 6.74
CA ASN A 97 2.19 -1.62 7.43
C ASN A 97 2.02 -0.53 8.49
N ASN A 98 0.99 0.31 8.33
CA ASN A 98 0.70 1.40 9.23
C ASN A 98 -0.03 0.92 10.48
N TYR A 99 -0.78 -0.17 10.34
CA TYR A 99 -1.57 -0.76 11.40
C TYR A 99 -1.39 -2.28 11.46
N PRO A 100 -1.51 -2.91 12.64
CA PRO A 100 -1.47 -4.36 12.76
C PRO A 100 -2.49 -5.09 11.85
N LYS A 101 -3.65 -4.48 11.60
CA LYS A 101 -4.69 -5.04 10.72
C LYS A 101 -4.25 -5.18 9.27
N ASP A 102 -3.35 -4.33 8.80
CA ASP A 102 -2.86 -4.35 7.42
C ASP A 102 -2.15 -5.68 7.10
N ILE A 103 -1.41 -6.20 8.08
CA ILE A 103 -0.72 -7.50 8.00
C ILE A 103 -1.74 -8.63 8.02
N LEU A 104 -2.77 -8.53 8.87
CA LEU A 104 -3.83 -9.55 8.92
C LEU A 104 -4.54 -9.69 7.56
N GLY A 105 -4.85 -8.58 6.88
CA GLY A 105 -5.46 -8.60 5.55
C GLY A 105 -4.60 -9.40 4.57
N GLN A 106 -3.29 -9.12 4.50
CA GLN A 106 -2.40 -9.88 3.62
C GLN A 106 -2.31 -11.37 3.99
N VAL A 107 -2.18 -11.68 5.28
CA VAL A 107 -2.05 -13.07 5.76
C VAL A 107 -3.33 -13.88 5.49
N LYS A 108 -4.51 -13.26 5.55
CA LYS A 108 -5.80 -13.90 5.25
C LYS A 108 -5.94 -14.40 3.82
N LEU A 109 -5.14 -13.90 2.87
CA LEU A 109 -5.13 -14.41 1.49
C LEU A 109 -4.68 -15.88 1.44
N PHE A 110 -3.91 -16.36 2.42
CA PHE A 110 -3.29 -17.68 2.38
C PHE A 110 -3.30 -18.46 3.70
N GLN A 111 -3.77 -17.85 4.78
CA GLN A 111 -3.96 -18.48 6.09
C GLN A 111 -5.41 -18.34 6.55
N LYS A 112 -5.96 -19.42 7.11
CA LYS A 112 -7.28 -19.38 7.76
C LYS A 112 -7.17 -18.57 9.05
N SER A 113 -7.91 -17.47 9.16
CA SER A 113 -7.75 -16.50 10.25
C SER A 113 -8.02 -17.06 11.66
N LYS A 114 -8.90 -18.05 11.79
CA LYS A 114 -9.29 -18.69 13.07
C LYS A 114 -8.68 -20.09 13.28
N LYS A 115 -7.99 -20.63 12.28
CA LYS A 115 -7.32 -21.95 12.32
C LYS A 115 -6.04 -21.89 11.49
N SER A 116 -5.16 -20.96 11.84
CA SER A 116 -3.89 -20.76 11.15
C SER A 116 -2.95 -21.95 11.38
N THR A 117 -2.04 -22.17 10.45
CA THR A 117 -0.98 -23.20 10.57
C THR A 117 0.27 -22.66 11.25
N ILE A 118 0.25 -21.43 11.77
CA ILE A 118 1.39 -20.83 12.46
C ILE A 118 1.53 -21.45 13.84
N PRO A 119 2.73 -21.93 14.23
CA PRO A 119 2.97 -22.51 15.55
C PRO A 119 2.49 -21.60 16.69
N ASN A 120 1.74 -22.17 17.63
CA ASN A 120 1.21 -21.48 18.82
C ASN A 120 0.33 -20.25 18.52
N LEU A 121 -0.19 -20.11 17.29
CA LEU A 121 -1.01 -18.96 16.90
C LEU A 121 -2.23 -19.35 16.04
N PRO A 122 -3.15 -20.19 16.53
CA PRO A 122 -4.28 -20.68 15.74
C PRO A 122 -5.27 -19.57 15.34
N ASN A 123 -5.46 -18.55 16.20
CA ASN A 123 -6.43 -17.46 15.96
C ASN A 123 -5.73 -16.10 15.75
N LEU A 124 -5.49 -15.78 14.48
CA LEU A 124 -4.87 -14.53 14.04
C LEU A 124 -5.78 -13.32 14.31
N GLU A 125 -7.09 -13.46 14.10
CA GLU A 125 -8.04 -12.37 14.36
C GLU A 125 -7.99 -11.90 15.82
N ARG A 126 -8.00 -12.84 16.76
CA ARG A 126 -7.88 -12.54 18.20
C ARG A 126 -6.52 -11.90 18.51
N PHE A 127 -5.45 -12.43 17.94
CA PHE A 127 -4.09 -11.90 18.12
C PHE A 127 -3.99 -10.44 17.67
N PHE A 128 -4.33 -10.14 16.41
CA PHE A 128 -4.24 -8.78 15.88
C PHE A 128 -5.24 -7.83 16.54
N SER A 129 -6.44 -8.31 16.89
CA SER A 129 -7.42 -7.49 17.62
C SER A 129 -6.90 -7.05 18.99
N ARG A 130 -6.15 -7.91 19.70
CA ARG A 130 -5.49 -7.54 20.96
C ARG A 130 -4.46 -6.43 20.75
N LEU A 131 -3.63 -6.52 19.70
CA LEU A 131 -2.64 -5.48 19.39
C LEU A 131 -3.28 -4.13 19.07
N VAL A 132 -4.38 -4.14 18.32
CA VAL A 132 -5.16 -2.93 18.03
C VAL A 132 -5.77 -2.34 19.30
N LYS A 133 -6.31 -3.17 20.18
CA LYS A 133 -6.88 -2.72 21.47
C LYS A 133 -5.84 -2.03 22.36
N LYS A 134 -4.58 -2.48 22.35
CA LYS A 134 -3.47 -1.80 23.07
C LYS A 134 -3.29 -0.36 22.56
N LEU A 135 -3.35 -0.16 21.25
CA LEU A 135 -3.17 1.18 20.64
C LEU A 135 -4.40 2.08 20.79
N LYS A 136 -5.62 1.51 20.81
CA LYS A 136 -6.87 2.29 20.90
C LYS A 136 -7.00 3.06 22.23
N LYS A 137 -6.28 2.65 23.26
CA LYS A 137 -6.29 3.28 24.59
C LYS A 137 -5.36 4.50 24.71
N LEU A 138 -4.55 4.77 23.68
CA LEU A 138 -3.52 5.80 23.71
C LEU A 138 -3.82 6.87 22.67
N ASP A 139 -3.75 8.14 23.05
CA ASP A 139 -3.86 9.25 22.12
C ASP A 139 -2.50 9.53 21.46
N ARG A 140 -2.50 9.72 20.13
CA ARG A 140 -1.27 9.90 19.36
C ARG A 140 -0.51 11.19 19.66
N LYS A 141 -1.18 12.21 20.20
CA LYS A 141 -0.59 13.51 20.49
C LYS A 141 -0.30 13.66 21.98
N ARG A 142 -1.26 13.29 22.83
CA ARG A 142 -1.13 13.42 24.29
C ARG A 142 -0.20 12.36 24.88
N ASP A 143 -0.31 11.11 24.40
CA ASP A 143 0.42 9.96 24.94
C ASP A 143 1.51 9.48 23.96
N TYR A 144 2.18 10.41 23.27
CA TYR A 144 3.06 10.09 22.13
C TYR A 144 4.16 9.08 22.49
N SER A 145 4.83 9.25 23.63
CA SER A 145 5.90 8.35 24.10
C SER A 145 5.39 6.92 24.33
N ASP A 146 4.27 6.78 25.05
CA ASP A 146 3.62 5.51 25.34
C ASP A 146 3.06 4.85 24.08
N TYR A 147 2.49 5.65 23.17
CA TYR A 147 2.02 5.19 21.87
C TYR A 147 3.18 4.60 21.06
N ILE A 148 4.31 5.31 20.94
CA ILE A 148 5.48 4.82 20.21
C ILE A 148 6.07 3.56 20.85
N ARG A 149 6.14 3.49 22.18
CA ARG A 149 6.58 2.27 22.89
C ARG A 149 5.67 1.08 22.56
N THR A 150 4.36 1.27 22.64
CA THR A 150 3.36 0.23 22.33
C THR A 150 3.43 -0.22 20.87
N VAL A 151 3.66 0.70 19.93
CA VAL A 151 3.88 0.37 18.51
C VAL A 151 5.13 -0.49 18.33
N LYS A 152 6.23 -0.16 19.00
CA LYS A 152 7.48 -0.95 18.95
C LYS A 152 7.27 -2.36 19.53
N GLU A 153 6.60 -2.48 20.67
CA GLU A 153 6.25 -3.77 21.29
C GLU A 153 5.36 -4.62 20.37
N ASN A 154 4.29 -4.03 19.83
CA ASN A 154 3.42 -4.71 18.89
C ASN A 154 4.19 -5.19 17.64
N SER A 155 5.10 -4.36 17.13
CA SER A 155 5.93 -4.69 15.97
C SER A 155 6.88 -5.86 16.25
N ARG A 156 7.46 -5.90 17.44
CA ARG A 156 8.29 -7.03 17.90
C ARG A 156 7.46 -8.30 18.01
N GLU A 157 6.28 -8.22 18.63
CA GLU A 157 5.39 -9.36 18.80
C GLU A 157 4.92 -9.94 17.46
N ILE A 158 4.56 -9.09 16.49
CA ILE A 158 4.20 -9.50 15.13
C ILE A 158 5.39 -10.16 14.43
N ARG A 159 6.59 -9.59 14.56
CA ARG A 159 7.80 -10.14 13.93
C ARG A 159 8.10 -11.54 14.45
N GLU A 160 8.14 -11.71 15.77
CA GLU A 160 8.55 -12.96 16.41
C GLU A 160 7.51 -14.07 16.27
N LYS A 161 6.21 -13.74 16.37
CA LYS A 161 5.12 -14.73 16.39
C LYS A 161 4.48 -14.98 15.02
N VAL A 162 4.57 -14.04 14.08
CA VAL A 162 3.91 -14.14 12.77
C VAL A 162 4.95 -14.16 11.65
N LEU A 163 5.66 -13.04 11.46
CA LEU A 163 6.49 -12.84 10.26
C LEU A 163 7.67 -13.81 10.21
N LYS A 164 8.22 -14.22 11.36
CA LYS A 164 9.28 -15.24 11.45
C LYS A 164 8.93 -16.53 10.69
N TYR A 165 7.65 -16.91 10.65
CA TYR A 165 7.19 -18.15 10.01
C TYR A 165 6.70 -17.95 8.57
N LEU A 166 6.34 -16.72 8.19
CA LEU A 166 5.69 -16.43 6.90
C LEU A 166 6.57 -15.66 5.92
N MET A 167 7.56 -14.91 6.42
CA MET A 167 8.32 -13.96 5.64
C MET A 167 9.74 -14.46 5.41
N VAL A 168 10.15 -14.48 4.15
CA VAL A 168 11.55 -14.58 3.75
C VAL A 168 11.99 -13.19 3.31
N ARG A 169 12.93 -12.59 4.04
CA ARG A 169 13.50 -11.28 3.72
C ARG A 169 15.02 -11.41 3.62
N ARG A 170 15.58 -10.81 2.58
CA ARG A 170 17.04 -10.64 2.40
C ARG A 170 17.33 -9.17 2.14
N THR A 171 18.43 -8.68 2.69
CA THR A 171 18.97 -7.33 2.47
C THR A 171 20.15 -7.39 1.52
N ARG A 172 20.49 -6.26 0.88
CA ARG A 172 21.69 -6.17 0.02
C ARG A 172 22.96 -6.55 0.81
N LYS A 173 23.07 -6.12 2.07
CA LYS A 173 24.20 -6.46 2.94
C LYS A 173 24.30 -7.97 3.19
N GLU A 174 23.19 -8.65 3.45
CA GLU A 174 23.16 -10.11 3.59
C GLU A 174 23.49 -10.80 2.26
N ALA A 175 22.97 -10.29 1.13
CA ALA A 175 23.28 -10.83 -0.19
C ALA A 175 24.78 -10.77 -0.49
N ILE A 176 25.40 -9.60 -0.30
CA ILE A 176 26.84 -9.40 -0.51
C ILE A 176 27.66 -10.30 0.42
N LYS A 177 27.25 -10.45 1.69
CA LYS A 177 27.99 -11.23 2.69
C LYS A 177 27.91 -12.74 2.45
N TYR A 178 26.75 -13.26 2.04
CA TYR A 178 26.50 -14.70 2.01
C TYR A 178 26.43 -15.32 0.60
N PHE A 179 26.33 -14.50 -0.46
CA PHE A 179 26.15 -14.98 -1.84
C PHE A 179 27.17 -14.37 -2.82
N THR A 180 28.36 -13.99 -2.35
CA THR A 180 29.40 -13.34 -3.17
C THR A 180 29.76 -14.18 -4.40
N ARG A 181 29.93 -15.49 -4.22
CA ARG A 181 30.31 -16.42 -5.29
C ARG A 181 29.27 -16.48 -6.40
N GLU A 182 27.99 -16.50 -6.04
CA GLU A 182 26.89 -16.49 -7.00
C GLU A 182 26.77 -15.15 -7.73
N LEU A 183 26.97 -14.03 -7.01
CA LEU A 183 26.96 -12.69 -7.60
C LEU A 183 28.08 -12.54 -8.63
N GLU A 184 29.29 -13.02 -8.33
CA GLU A 184 30.41 -13.01 -9.27
C GLU A 184 30.16 -13.90 -10.49
N LYS A 185 29.65 -15.12 -10.28
CA LYS A 185 29.28 -16.05 -11.36
C LYS A 185 28.25 -15.44 -12.31
N GLN A 186 27.28 -14.70 -11.77
CA GLN A 186 26.24 -14.02 -12.55
C GLN A 186 26.66 -12.62 -13.02
N LYS A 187 27.88 -12.16 -12.70
CA LYS A 187 28.39 -10.81 -12.99
C LYS A 187 27.47 -9.69 -12.48
N LEU A 188 26.80 -9.94 -11.34
CA LEU A 188 25.89 -8.99 -10.71
C LEU A 188 26.64 -8.14 -9.68
N LYS A 189 26.49 -6.82 -9.77
CA LYS A 189 26.98 -5.88 -8.75
C LYS A 189 25.85 -4.97 -8.29
N PHE A 190 25.77 -4.75 -6.98
CA PHE A 190 24.86 -3.74 -6.45
C PHE A 190 25.46 -2.35 -6.67
N PRO A 191 24.66 -1.35 -7.08
CA PRO A 191 25.14 0.01 -7.17
C PRO A 191 25.39 0.57 -5.77
N GLU A 192 26.39 1.45 -5.66
CA GLU A 192 26.58 2.27 -4.46
C GLU A 192 25.46 3.30 -4.38
N VAL A 193 24.78 3.35 -3.23
CA VAL A 193 23.67 4.29 -3.00
C VAL A 193 24.21 5.46 -2.22
N ALA A 194 24.33 6.62 -2.88
CA ALA A 194 24.57 7.89 -2.20
C ALA A 194 23.38 8.23 -1.29
N LYS A 195 23.65 8.94 -0.18
CA LYS A 195 22.57 9.45 0.67
C LYS A 195 21.75 10.46 -0.14
N PRO A 196 20.41 10.46 -0.02
CA PRO A 196 19.61 11.49 -0.67
C PRO A 196 19.99 12.86 -0.11
N GLU A 197 20.19 13.83 -0.99
CA GLU A 197 20.43 15.22 -0.63
C GLU A 197 19.12 16.01 -0.75
N PRO A 198 18.79 16.85 0.24
CA PRO A 198 17.59 17.67 0.17
C PRO A 198 17.78 18.71 -0.93
N VAL A 199 16.94 18.64 -1.97
CA VAL A 199 16.84 19.69 -2.97
C VAL A 199 15.70 20.59 -2.55
N PHE A 200 16.04 21.81 -2.12
CA PHE A 200 15.05 22.83 -1.80
C PHE A 200 14.66 23.54 -3.09
N TYR A 201 13.37 23.58 -3.38
CA TYR A 201 12.85 24.39 -4.47
C TYR A 201 12.87 25.86 -4.03
N GLN A 202 13.44 26.72 -4.87
CA GLN A 202 13.43 28.16 -4.70
C GLN A 202 12.62 28.75 -5.84
N LEU A 203 11.58 29.50 -5.49
CA LEU A 203 10.87 30.33 -6.46
C LEU A 203 11.82 31.44 -6.89
N ASN A 204 11.96 31.67 -8.19
CA ASN A 204 12.62 32.87 -8.66
C ASN A 204 11.75 34.11 -8.40
N ASP A 205 12.31 35.32 -8.58
CA ASP A 205 11.60 36.57 -8.28
C ASP A 205 10.24 36.72 -8.99
N GLN A 206 10.11 36.19 -10.20
CA GLN A 206 8.85 36.25 -10.95
C GLN A 206 7.85 35.23 -10.41
N GLU A 207 8.29 34.00 -10.14
CA GLU A 207 7.48 32.93 -9.57
C GLU A 207 6.97 33.31 -8.17
N ASP A 208 7.81 33.91 -7.32
CA ASP A 208 7.44 34.35 -5.97
C ASP A 208 6.39 35.47 -6.01
N LYS A 209 6.56 36.45 -6.92
CA LYS A 209 5.56 37.51 -7.15
C LYS A 209 4.23 36.93 -7.60
N ILE A 210 4.24 36.00 -8.56
CA ILE A 210 3.03 35.34 -9.07
C ILE A 210 2.38 34.52 -7.96
N PHE A 211 3.14 33.73 -7.21
CA PHE A 211 2.66 32.90 -6.11
C PHE A 211 2.02 33.77 -5.02
N THR A 212 2.73 34.78 -4.53
CA THR A 212 2.24 35.70 -3.50
C THR A 212 0.97 36.42 -3.95
N LYS A 213 0.93 36.91 -5.20
CA LYS A 213 -0.26 37.55 -5.76
C LYS A 213 -1.44 36.56 -5.83
N THR A 214 -1.19 35.34 -6.28
CA THR A 214 -2.21 34.29 -6.40
C THR A 214 -2.79 33.91 -5.03
N ILE A 215 -1.93 33.74 -4.01
CA ILE A 215 -2.37 33.47 -2.64
C ILE A 215 -3.20 34.63 -2.08
N LYS A 216 -2.78 35.88 -2.29
CA LYS A 216 -3.56 37.06 -1.88
C LYS A 216 -4.94 37.07 -2.53
N MET A 217 -5.01 36.84 -3.84
CA MET A 217 -6.29 36.78 -4.57
C MET A 217 -7.21 35.68 -4.03
N ILE A 218 -6.68 34.47 -3.80
CA ILE A 218 -7.44 33.34 -3.28
C ILE A 218 -7.92 33.59 -1.84
N ALA A 219 -7.07 34.22 -1.03
CA ALA A 219 -7.35 34.42 0.38
C ALA A 219 -8.26 35.62 0.65
N LEU A 220 -8.12 36.71 -0.10
CA LEU A 220 -8.76 37.99 0.18
C LEU A 220 -9.85 38.33 -0.84
N ASP A 221 -9.56 38.13 -2.13
CA ASP A 221 -10.40 38.69 -3.20
C ASP A 221 -11.45 37.70 -3.72
N PHE A 222 -11.20 36.39 -3.59
CA PHE A 222 -12.09 35.37 -4.14
C PHE A 222 -13.31 35.14 -3.24
N ASN A 223 -14.51 35.34 -3.80
CA ASN A 223 -15.77 35.31 -3.05
C ASN A 223 -16.33 33.89 -2.78
N TYR A 224 -15.87 32.88 -3.52
CA TYR A 224 -16.38 31.49 -3.43
C TYR A 224 -17.91 31.40 -3.60
N SER A 225 -18.51 32.29 -4.41
CA SER A 225 -19.96 32.44 -4.54
C SER A 225 -20.66 31.16 -5.03
N ARG A 226 -20.00 30.38 -5.90
CA ARG A 226 -20.47 29.05 -6.34
C ARG A 226 -20.80 28.11 -5.19
N TYR A 227 -20.07 28.21 -4.09
CA TYR A 227 -20.24 27.37 -2.91
C TYR A 227 -21.06 28.04 -1.81
N THR A 228 -21.47 29.29 -2.02
CA THR A 228 -22.26 30.07 -1.06
C THR A 228 -23.51 30.75 -1.64
N PRO A 229 -24.32 30.07 -2.48
CA PRO A 229 -25.43 30.72 -3.18
C PRO A 229 -26.49 31.31 -2.23
N LEU A 230 -26.77 30.63 -1.11
CA LEU A 230 -27.77 31.13 -0.14
C LEU A 230 -27.32 32.41 0.58
N LEU A 231 -26.03 32.76 0.58
CA LEU A 231 -25.58 34.04 1.13
C LEU A 231 -25.91 35.23 0.22
N TYR A 232 -26.27 34.99 -1.04
CA TYR A 232 -26.69 35.99 -2.02
C TYR A 232 -28.21 35.95 -2.28
N TYR A 233 -28.93 35.05 -1.60
CA TYR A 233 -30.38 34.96 -1.71
C TYR A 233 -31.05 36.15 -1.00
N ARG A 234 -32.04 36.76 -1.65
CA ARG A 234 -32.73 37.97 -1.15
C ARG A 234 -33.92 37.68 -0.23
N GLY A 235 -34.31 36.41 -0.08
CA GLY A 235 -35.35 35.99 0.86
C GLY A 235 -34.80 35.68 2.24
N GLU A 236 -35.67 35.17 3.13
CA GLU A 236 -35.26 34.77 4.47
C GLU A 236 -34.43 33.48 4.44
N ILE A 237 -33.37 33.45 5.26
CA ILE A 237 -32.51 32.30 5.47
C ILE A 237 -32.38 32.04 6.97
N ALA A 238 -32.48 30.78 7.38
CA ALA A 238 -32.33 30.44 8.79
C ALA A 238 -30.84 30.57 9.21
N GLN A 239 -30.60 30.91 10.48
CA GLN A 239 -29.24 31.04 11.02
C GLN A 239 -28.35 29.79 10.78
N PRO A 240 -28.84 28.54 10.94
CA PRO A 240 -28.03 27.34 10.68
C PRO A 240 -27.56 27.24 9.22
N GLU A 241 -28.40 27.63 8.26
CA GLU A 241 -28.08 27.57 6.83
C GLU A 241 -27.01 28.60 6.47
N LYS A 242 -27.12 29.82 7.01
CA LYS A 242 -26.11 30.87 6.86
C LYS A 242 -24.75 30.42 7.41
N LEU A 243 -24.75 29.75 8.56
CA LEU A 243 -23.54 29.23 9.20
C LEU A 243 -22.91 28.09 8.37
N ALA A 244 -23.73 27.17 7.86
CA ALA A 244 -23.27 26.09 6.98
C ALA A 244 -22.58 26.63 5.71
N GLN A 245 -23.16 27.64 5.06
CA GLN A 245 -22.58 28.28 3.88
C GLN A 245 -21.26 28.99 4.21
N THR A 246 -21.20 29.70 5.34
CA THR A 246 -19.96 30.36 5.80
C THR A 246 -18.84 29.35 6.07
N ASN A 247 -19.17 28.21 6.67
CA ASN A 247 -18.22 27.12 6.89
C ASN A 247 -17.76 26.48 5.57
N MET A 248 -18.68 26.30 4.62
CA MET A 248 -18.35 25.79 3.28
C MET A 248 -17.37 26.70 2.53
N ARG A 249 -17.56 28.03 2.59
CA ARG A 249 -16.60 29.01 2.05
C ARG A 249 -15.21 28.84 2.63
N LYS A 250 -15.11 28.77 3.96
CA LYS A 250 -13.82 28.57 4.66
C LYS A 250 -13.17 27.26 4.26
N PHE A 251 -13.95 26.18 4.18
CA PHE A 251 -13.47 24.86 3.79
C PHE A 251 -12.90 24.86 2.36
N MET A 252 -13.64 25.42 1.40
CA MET A 252 -13.20 25.49 0.00
C MET A 252 -11.95 26.35 -0.19
N LYS A 253 -11.85 27.47 0.56
CA LYS A 253 -10.63 28.29 0.59
C LYS A 253 -9.41 27.48 1.05
N ILE A 254 -9.55 26.72 2.14
CA ILE A 254 -8.46 25.88 2.65
C ILE A 254 -8.05 24.80 1.65
N LEU A 255 -9.01 24.15 0.99
CA LEU A 255 -8.72 23.13 -0.02
C LEU A 255 -7.97 23.71 -1.23
N LEU A 256 -8.35 24.90 -1.69
CA LEU A 256 -7.72 25.54 -2.84
C LEU A 256 -6.27 25.94 -2.54
N VAL A 257 -6.01 26.53 -1.38
CA VAL A 257 -4.63 26.88 -0.94
C VAL A 257 -3.77 25.62 -0.82
N LYS A 258 -4.26 24.58 -0.16
CA LYS A 258 -3.51 23.31 0.00
C LYS A 258 -3.14 22.68 -1.33
N ARG A 259 -3.99 22.82 -2.36
CA ARG A 259 -3.72 22.30 -3.70
C ARG A 259 -2.61 23.06 -4.44
N LEU A 260 -2.37 24.32 -4.10
CA LEU A 260 -1.26 25.10 -4.65
C LEU A 260 0.06 24.84 -3.92
N GLU A 261 0.00 24.44 -2.65
CA GLU A 261 1.17 24.07 -1.85
C GLU A 261 1.64 22.61 -2.06
N SER A 262 0.78 21.76 -2.66
CA SER A 262 1.05 20.33 -2.91
C SER A 262 1.58 20.09 -4.31
#